data_AF-A0A2H9T1A7-F1
#
_entry.id   AF-A0A2H9T1A7-F1
#
_cell.length_a   1.000
_cell.length_b   1.000
_cell.length_c   1.000
_cell.angle_alpha   90.00
_cell.angle_beta   90.00
_cell.angle_gamma   90.00
#
_symmetry.space_group_name_H-M   'P 1'
#
loop_
_entity.id
_entity.type
_entity.pdbx_description
1 polymer ?
#
loop_
_entity_poly.entity_id
_entity_poly.type
_entity_poly.pdbx_seq_one_letter_code
_entity_poly.pdbx_strand_id
1 'polypeptide(L)'
;MQRILAEVVKNIPQLAADIKVRYIGAVSGGKITSMHGDAEAQENLRQICIREETDKYWNYISCHIKEGNVDNCLNGAGIDKNKLNSCMTDSSKGLKYAQEDFDLQENYGVSGSPTLILNNEEVSEFWFGGRTAEALKTLLCCGFEEKPGVCSQSLSTENAATSFSTVYSQGNSAPNDGGCE
;
A
#
# COMPACT_ATOMS: atom_id res chain seq x y z
N MET A 1 -3.28 -5.78 0.90
CA MET A 1 -1.82 -5.57 0.67
C MET A 1 -1.18 -4.56 1.61
N GLN A 2 -1.79 -3.41 1.92
CA GLN A 2 -1.14 -2.38 2.75
C GLN A 2 -0.60 -2.88 4.11
N ARG A 3 -1.32 -3.78 4.80
CA ARG A 3 -0.85 -4.39 6.06
C ARG A 3 0.44 -5.21 5.88
N ILE A 4 0.53 -5.95 4.77
CA ILE A 4 1.70 -6.78 4.44
C ILE A 4 2.88 -5.88 4.08
N LEU A 5 2.64 -4.87 3.24
CA LEU A 5 3.66 -3.90 2.85
C LEU A 5 4.19 -3.13 4.06
N ALA A 6 3.31 -2.72 4.98
CA ALA A 6 3.71 -2.06 6.21
C ALA A 6 4.58 -2.96 7.10
N GLU A 7 4.25 -4.25 7.20
CA GLU A 7 5.09 -5.21 7.95
C GLU A 7 6.45 -5.43 7.25
N VAL A 8 6.48 -5.53 5.93
CA VAL A 8 7.74 -5.63 5.17
C VAL A 8 8.60 -4.37 5.36
N VAL A 9 8.03 -3.17 5.21
CA VAL A 9 8.76 -1.90 5.40
C VAL A 9 9.27 -1.74 6.83
N LYS A 10 8.49 -2.17 7.83
CA LYS A 10 8.94 -2.17 9.23
C LYS A 10 10.16 -3.06 9.46
N ASN A 11 10.24 -4.20 8.78
CA ASN A 11 11.38 -5.13 8.90
C ASN A 11 12.52 -4.81 7.90
N ILE A 12 12.22 -4.07 6.83
CA ILE A 12 13.16 -3.69 5.75
C ILE A 12 12.98 -2.20 5.42
N PRO A 13 13.40 -1.27 6.29
CA PRO A 13 13.09 0.17 6.12
C PRO A 13 13.61 0.78 4.83
N GLN A 14 14.71 0.25 4.29
CA GLN A 14 15.28 0.69 3.00
C GLN A 14 14.31 0.53 1.82
N LEU A 15 13.40 -0.46 1.87
CA LEU A 15 12.39 -0.65 0.82
C LEU A 15 11.28 0.40 0.85
N ALA A 16 11.18 1.22 1.90
CA ALA A 16 10.15 2.26 1.99
C ALA A 16 10.19 3.23 0.79
N ALA A 17 11.38 3.47 0.23
CA ALA A 17 11.59 4.34 -0.92
C ALA A 17 11.20 3.68 -2.26
N ASP A 18 11.27 2.35 -2.34
CA ASP A 18 11.04 1.58 -3.56
C ASP A 18 9.57 1.14 -3.70
N ILE A 19 8.85 1.04 -2.57
CA ILE A 19 7.45 0.63 -2.56
C ILE A 19 6.52 1.83 -2.77
N LYS A 20 5.77 1.80 -3.86
CA LYS A 20 4.72 2.79 -4.16
C LYS A 20 3.34 2.15 -4.05
N VAL A 21 2.53 2.62 -3.09
CA VAL A 21 1.11 2.27 -3.03
C VAL A 21 0.35 3.22 -3.95
N ARG A 22 -0.32 2.70 -4.98
CA ARG A 22 -1.15 3.43 -5.95
C ARG A 22 -2.63 3.05 -5.76
N TYR A 23 -3.56 3.92 -6.14
CA TYR A 23 -5.01 3.66 -6.00
C TYR A 23 -5.70 3.51 -7.33
N ILE A 24 -6.76 2.71 -7.34
CA ILE A 24 -7.64 2.55 -8.49
C ILE A 24 -8.88 3.43 -8.35
N GLY A 25 -9.43 3.90 -9.47
CA GLY A 25 -10.56 4.82 -9.50
C GLY A 25 -10.64 5.62 -10.79
N ALA A 26 -11.28 6.78 -10.70
CA ALA A 26 -11.37 7.75 -11.79
C ALA A 26 -11.50 9.18 -11.24
N VAL A 27 -11.21 10.17 -12.07
CA VAL A 27 -11.58 11.57 -11.83
C VAL A 27 -12.80 11.90 -12.69
N SER A 28 -13.91 12.27 -12.04
CA SER A 28 -15.15 12.66 -12.72
C SER A 28 -15.75 13.89 -12.06
N GLY A 29 -16.10 14.91 -12.87
CA GLY A 29 -16.68 16.15 -12.37
C GLY A 29 -15.79 16.91 -11.38
N GLY A 30 -14.46 16.80 -11.52
CA GLY A 30 -13.50 17.42 -10.60
C GLY A 30 -13.42 16.75 -9.23
N LYS A 31 -13.83 15.48 -9.13
CA LYS A 31 -13.76 14.68 -7.92
C LYS A 31 -13.20 13.30 -8.21
N ILE A 32 -12.52 12.73 -7.24
CA ILE A 32 -12.13 11.33 -7.25
C ILE A 32 -13.36 10.43 -7.02
N THR A 33 -13.42 9.31 -7.70
CA THR A 33 -14.45 8.27 -7.51
C THR A 33 -13.79 6.91 -7.31
N SER A 34 -14.40 6.07 -6.47
CA SER A 34 -13.93 4.71 -6.18
C SER A 34 -15.08 3.69 -6.24
N MET A 35 -14.74 2.41 -6.40
CA MET A 35 -15.69 1.31 -6.50
C MET A 35 -16.53 1.09 -5.23
N HIS A 36 -16.01 1.46 -4.05
CA HIS A 36 -16.75 1.38 -2.79
C HIS A 36 -17.29 2.73 -2.31
N GLY A 37 -17.40 3.71 -3.21
CA GLY A 37 -18.05 5.00 -2.96
C GLY A 37 -17.14 6.09 -2.41
N ASP A 38 -17.76 7.20 -2.00
CA ASP A 38 -17.05 8.45 -1.69
C ASP A 38 -16.12 8.34 -0.48
N ALA A 39 -16.49 7.58 0.56
CA ALA A 39 -15.64 7.41 1.73
C ALA A 39 -14.27 6.82 1.39
N GLU A 40 -14.23 5.79 0.55
CA GLU A 40 -12.99 5.21 0.03
C GLU A 40 -12.27 6.21 -0.89
N ALA A 41 -13.01 6.90 -1.77
CA ALA A 41 -12.42 7.88 -2.68
C ALA A 41 -11.70 9.03 -1.92
N GLN A 42 -12.29 9.55 -0.84
CA GLN A 42 -11.68 10.58 -0.01
C GLN A 42 -10.46 10.06 0.77
N GLU A 43 -10.48 8.81 1.22
CA GLU A 43 -9.33 8.19 1.88
C GLU A 43 -8.19 7.90 0.89
N ASN A 44 -8.51 7.46 -0.33
CA ASN A 44 -7.53 7.30 -1.42
C ASN A 44 -6.85 8.63 -1.70
N LEU A 45 -7.62 9.71 -1.88
CA LEU A 45 -7.06 11.06 -2.10
C LEU A 45 -6.17 11.52 -0.93
N ARG A 46 -6.58 11.24 0.31
CA ARG A 46 -5.78 11.54 1.49
C ARG A 46 -4.44 10.82 1.45
N GLN A 47 -4.44 9.51 1.21
CA GLN A 47 -3.22 8.72 1.15
C GLN A 47 -2.33 9.08 -0.06
N ILE A 48 -2.93 9.45 -1.20
CA ILE A 48 -2.22 10.03 -2.35
C ILE A 48 -1.51 11.31 -1.95
N CYS A 49 -2.18 12.22 -1.25
CA CYS A 49 -1.61 13.48 -0.81
C CYS A 49 -0.55 13.33 0.29
N ILE A 50 -0.68 12.35 1.18
CA ILE A 50 0.33 12.03 2.19
C ILE A 50 1.68 11.66 1.54
N ARG A 51 1.71 11.28 0.26
CA ARG A 51 2.97 11.04 -0.47
C ARG A 51 3.85 12.28 -0.59
N GLU A 52 3.35 13.49 -0.37
CA GLU A 52 4.22 14.69 -0.24
C GLU A 52 5.11 14.61 1.02
N GLU A 53 4.75 13.76 1.99
CA GLU A 53 5.48 13.46 3.22
C GLU A 53 5.78 11.95 3.30
N THR A 54 6.47 11.42 2.28
CA THR A 54 6.74 9.97 2.10
C THR A 54 7.27 9.24 3.34
N ASP A 55 8.09 9.90 4.17
CA ASP A 55 8.66 9.36 5.41
C ASP A 55 7.60 9.07 6.49
N LYS A 56 6.42 9.72 6.41
CA LYS A 56 5.31 9.58 7.35
C LYS A 56 4.20 8.65 6.86
N TYR A 57 4.20 8.32 5.56
CA TYR A 57 3.16 7.49 4.94
C TYR A 57 2.97 6.15 5.67
N TRP A 58 4.07 5.44 5.93
CA TRP A 58 4.02 4.12 6.55
C TRP A 58 3.53 4.15 8.01
N ASN A 59 3.83 5.23 8.73
CA ASN A 59 3.30 5.45 10.08
C ASN A 59 1.80 5.71 10.04
N TYR A 60 1.33 6.55 9.10
CA TYR A 60 -0.09 6.81 8.90
C TYR A 60 -0.85 5.52 8.58
N ILE A 61 -0.40 4.76 7.58
CA ILE A 61 -1.14 3.59 7.12
C ILE A 61 -1.15 2.49 8.18
N SER A 62 -0.05 2.28 8.91
CA SER A 62 0.03 1.30 9.99
C SER A 62 -0.94 1.60 11.15
N CYS A 63 -1.28 2.87 11.33
CA CYS A 63 -2.33 3.29 12.26
C CYS A 63 -3.72 3.15 11.62
N HIS A 64 -3.92 3.68 10.42
CA HIS A 64 -5.24 3.78 9.78
C HIS A 64 -5.87 2.41 9.54
N ILE A 65 -5.10 1.41 9.11
CA ILE A 65 -5.60 0.04 8.86
C ILE A 65 -6.08 -0.69 10.13
N LYS A 66 -5.90 -0.11 11.33
CA LYS A 66 -6.40 -0.73 12.56
C LYS A 66 -7.89 -0.48 12.75
N GLU A 67 -8.31 0.77 12.61
CA GLU A 67 -9.65 1.22 13.01
C GLU A 67 -10.23 2.32 12.11
N GLY A 68 -9.49 2.78 11.10
CA GLY A 68 -9.92 3.86 10.20
C GLY A 68 -9.89 5.26 10.84
N ASN A 69 -9.25 5.44 12.00
CA ASN A 69 -9.25 6.70 12.74
C ASN A 69 -8.29 7.73 12.14
N VAL A 70 -8.77 8.47 11.14
CA VAL A 70 -7.98 9.45 10.38
C VAL A 70 -7.29 10.47 11.29
N ASP A 71 -8.01 11.17 12.16
CA ASP A 71 -7.44 12.27 12.95
C ASP A 71 -6.34 11.81 13.90
N ASN A 72 -6.56 10.71 14.60
CA ASN A 72 -5.55 10.15 15.50
C ASN A 72 -4.33 9.66 14.72
N CYS A 73 -4.52 9.05 13.55
CA CYS A 73 -3.41 8.55 12.74
C CYS A 73 -2.61 9.67 12.07
N LEU A 74 -3.25 10.76 11.63
CA LEU A 74 -2.56 11.96 11.15
C LEU A 74 -1.70 12.58 12.26
N ASN A 75 -2.26 12.72 13.46
CA ASN A 75 -1.53 13.26 14.61
C ASN A 75 -0.37 12.34 15.01
N GLY A 76 -0.62 11.03 15.13
CA GLY A 76 0.38 10.05 15.55
C GLY A 76 1.53 9.88 14.55
N ALA A 77 1.26 10.03 13.25
CA ALA A 77 2.28 10.04 12.21
C ALA A 77 2.97 11.41 12.06
N GLY A 78 2.47 12.46 12.71
CA GLY A 78 3.01 13.81 12.61
C GLY A 78 2.82 14.45 11.24
N ILE A 79 1.75 14.11 10.52
CA ILE A 79 1.43 14.67 9.20
C ILE A 79 1.11 16.16 9.33
N ASP A 80 1.67 16.98 8.44
CA ASP A 80 1.34 18.39 8.33
C ASP A 80 -0.06 18.54 7.71
N LYS A 81 -1.06 18.74 8.58
CA LYS A 81 -2.45 18.87 8.17
C LYS A 81 -2.69 20.03 7.21
N ASN A 82 -1.88 21.09 7.26
CA ASN A 82 -2.03 22.22 6.34
C ASN A 82 -1.57 21.83 4.93
N LYS A 83 -0.43 21.14 4.82
CA LYS A 83 0.04 20.60 3.52
C LYS A 83 -0.93 19.57 2.97
N LEU A 84 -1.39 18.64 3.81
CA LEU A 84 -2.36 17.63 3.42
C LEU A 84 -3.64 18.27 2.90
N ASN A 85 -4.24 19.21 3.66
CA ASN A 85 -5.45 19.90 3.24
C ASN A 85 -5.23 20.71 1.96
N SER A 86 -4.08 21.38 1.82
CA SER A 86 -3.71 22.07 0.58
C SER A 86 -3.69 21.11 -0.61
N CYS A 87 -3.06 19.94 -0.50
CA CYS A 87 -3.05 18.96 -1.58
C CYS A 87 -4.45 18.42 -1.90
N MET A 88 -5.26 18.09 -0.88
CA MET A 88 -6.58 17.50 -1.08
C MET A 88 -7.59 18.48 -1.71
N THR A 89 -7.42 19.79 -1.49
CA THR A 89 -8.35 20.83 -1.98
C THR A 89 -7.89 21.49 -3.27
N ASP A 90 -6.58 21.46 -3.56
CA ASP A 90 -6.01 21.97 -4.80
C ASP A 90 -6.12 20.92 -5.91
N SER A 91 -7.04 21.15 -6.85
CA SER A 91 -7.25 20.26 -8.00
C SER A 91 -6.01 20.12 -8.89
N SER A 92 -5.09 21.08 -8.87
CA SER A 92 -3.82 20.99 -9.61
C SER A 92 -2.80 20.05 -8.95
N LYS A 93 -3.06 19.63 -7.70
CA LYS A 93 -2.24 18.70 -6.92
C LYS A 93 -2.92 17.36 -6.72
N GLY A 94 -3.83 17.24 -5.77
CA GLY A 94 -4.37 15.95 -5.34
C GLY A 94 -5.05 15.19 -6.48
N LEU A 95 -5.86 15.87 -7.29
CA LEU A 95 -6.51 15.25 -8.46
C LEU A 95 -5.51 14.94 -9.57
N LYS A 96 -4.44 15.73 -9.73
CA LYS A 96 -3.37 15.43 -10.69
C LYS A 96 -2.61 14.16 -10.28
N TYR A 97 -2.29 14.01 -9.00
CA TYR A 97 -1.66 12.80 -8.48
C TYR A 97 -2.58 11.58 -8.59
N ALA A 98 -3.87 11.74 -8.33
CA ALA A 98 -4.85 10.68 -8.54
C ALA A 98 -4.97 10.30 -10.02
N GLN A 99 -4.97 11.27 -10.93
CA GLN A 99 -5.00 11.01 -12.36
C GLN A 99 -3.77 10.21 -12.80
N GLU A 100 -2.56 10.51 -12.30
CA GLU A 100 -1.36 9.71 -12.58
C GLU A 100 -1.53 8.24 -12.14
N ASP A 101 -2.12 8.01 -10.96
CA ASP A 101 -2.41 6.65 -10.48
C ASP A 101 -3.40 5.92 -11.41
N PHE A 102 -4.44 6.61 -11.90
CA PHE A 102 -5.46 6.03 -12.78
C PHE A 102 -4.96 5.81 -14.21
N ASP A 103 -4.08 6.67 -14.70
CA ASP A 103 -3.39 6.44 -15.98
C ASP A 103 -2.50 5.19 -15.89
N LEU A 104 -1.82 4.98 -14.76
CA LEU A 104 -1.04 3.75 -14.52
C LEU A 104 -1.94 2.51 -14.37
N GLN A 105 -3.08 2.64 -13.69
CA GLN A 105 -4.10 1.59 -13.62
C GLN A 105 -4.50 1.14 -15.03
N GLU A 106 -4.82 2.07 -15.94
CA GLU A 106 -5.18 1.77 -17.33
C GLU A 106 -4.01 1.13 -18.09
N ASN A 107 -2.82 1.72 -17.98
CA ASN A 107 -1.62 1.23 -18.67
C ASN A 107 -1.24 -0.21 -18.29
N TYR A 108 -1.42 -0.57 -17.02
CA TYR A 108 -1.17 -1.94 -16.53
C TYR A 108 -2.41 -2.84 -16.59
N GLY A 109 -3.57 -2.36 -17.06
CA GLY A 109 -4.80 -3.15 -17.13
C GLY A 109 -5.36 -3.57 -15.76
N VAL A 110 -5.04 -2.83 -14.70
CA VAL A 110 -5.46 -3.15 -13.34
C VAL A 110 -6.95 -2.86 -13.18
N SER A 111 -7.75 -3.90 -12.89
CA SER A 111 -9.21 -3.79 -12.75
C SER A 111 -9.72 -4.12 -11.34
N GLY A 112 -8.84 -4.55 -10.45
CA GLY A 112 -9.18 -4.91 -9.08
C GLY A 112 -7.99 -4.72 -8.15
N SER A 113 -8.29 -4.55 -6.86
CA SER A 113 -7.25 -4.48 -5.83
C SER A 113 -7.35 -5.68 -4.88
N PRO A 114 -6.23 -6.14 -4.31
CA PRO A 114 -4.86 -5.70 -4.62
C PRO A 114 -4.30 -6.33 -5.91
N THR A 115 -3.49 -5.55 -6.63
CA THR A 115 -2.59 -6.02 -7.70
C THR A 115 -1.18 -5.55 -7.37
N LEU A 116 -0.17 -6.41 -7.64
CA LEU A 116 1.24 -6.10 -7.43
C LEU A 116 1.94 -5.98 -8.78
N ILE A 117 2.60 -4.84 -9.01
CA ILE A 117 3.49 -4.64 -10.16
C ILE A 117 4.92 -4.61 -9.61
N LEU A 118 5.79 -5.47 -10.13
CA LEU A 118 7.21 -5.53 -9.81
C LEU A 118 8.01 -5.43 -11.11
N ASN A 119 8.96 -4.51 -11.18
CA ASN A 119 9.77 -4.28 -12.39
C ASN A 119 8.93 -4.12 -13.68
N ASN A 120 7.80 -3.41 -13.57
CA ASN A 120 6.83 -3.15 -14.64
C ASN A 120 6.04 -4.37 -15.14
N GLU A 121 6.07 -5.48 -14.40
CA GLU A 121 5.28 -6.68 -14.70
C GLU A 121 4.31 -6.99 -13.56
N GLU A 122 3.11 -7.48 -13.90
CA GLU A 122 2.16 -7.94 -12.91
C GLU A 122 2.61 -9.27 -12.31
N VAL A 123 2.71 -9.32 -10.98
CA VAL A 123 3.04 -10.55 -10.25
C VAL A 123 1.80 -11.03 -9.51
N SER A 124 1.30 -12.20 -9.90
CA SER A 124 0.14 -12.79 -9.24
C SER A 124 0.51 -13.40 -7.88
N GLU A 125 -0.37 -13.19 -6.90
CA GLU A 125 -0.26 -13.74 -5.55
C GLU A 125 -0.22 -15.25 -5.47
N PHE A 126 -0.69 -15.94 -6.51
CA PHE A 126 -0.56 -17.38 -6.62
C PHE A 126 0.90 -17.80 -6.75
N TRP A 127 1.72 -17.02 -7.48
CA TRP A 127 3.11 -17.36 -7.78
C TRP A 127 4.04 -17.06 -6.61
N PHE A 128 3.86 -15.92 -5.93
CA PHE A 128 4.78 -15.53 -4.85
C PHE A 128 4.42 -16.09 -3.47
N GLY A 129 3.43 -16.99 -3.35
CA GLY A 129 3.11 -17.67 -2.08
C GLY A 129 2.04 -16.99 -1.22
N GLY A 130 1.21 -16.14 -1.84
CA GLY A 130 0.04 -15.55 -1.21
C GLY A 130 0.31 -14.26 -0.42
N ARG A 131 -0.73 -13.80 0.28
CA ARG A 131 -0.78 -12.50 0.96
C ARG A 131 -0.16 -12.56 2.37
N THR A 132 1.10 -12.93 2.46
CA THR A 132 1.86 -13.00 3.72
C THR A 132 3.12 -12.12 3.67
N ALA A 133 3.64 -11.75 4.85
CA ALA A 133 4.87 -10.96 4.92
C ALA A 133 6.08 -11.77 4.43
N GLU A 134 6.09 -13.08 4.73
CA GLU A 134 7.12 -14.00 4.25
C GLU A 134 7.13 -14.12 2.73
N ALA A 135 5.97 -14.37 2.11
CA ALA A 135 5.81 -14.49 0.66
C ALA A 135 6.32 -13.24 -0.08
N LEU A 136 5.91 -12.05 0.37
CA LEU A 136 6.35 -10.81 -0.24
C LEU A 136 7.84 -10.55 -0.03
N LYS A 137 8.38 -10.83 1.16
CA LYS A 137 9.82 -10.73 1.41
C LYS A 137 10.61 -11.66 0.49
N THR A 138 10.17 -12.90 0.32
CA THR A 138 10.81 -13.87 -0.57
C THR A 138 10.84 -13.35 -2.01
N LEU A 139 9.71 -12.86 -2.53
CA LEU A 139 9.64 -12.23 -3.86
C LEU A 139 10.64 -11.08 -4.01
N LEU A 140 10.67 -10.16 -3.03
CA LEU A 140 11.57 -9.01 -3.09
C LEU A 140 13.04 -9.43 -2.99
N CYS A 141 13.36 -10.43 -2.16
CA CYS A 141 14.69 -11.01 -2.03
C CYS A 141 15.19 -11.71 -3.32
N CYS A 142 14.29 -12.11 -4.23
CA CYS A 142 14.67 -12.61 -5.55
C CYS A 142 15.23 -11.47 -6.44
N GLY A 143 14.79 -10.22 -6.22
CA GLY A 143 15.15 -9.07 -7.05
C GLY A 143 16.42 -8.32 -6.61
N PHE A 144 16.96 -8.61 -5.42
CA PHE A 144 18.19 -7.96 -4.93
C PHE A 144 19.44 -8.64 -5.52
N GLU A 145 20.33 -7.84 -6.11
CA GLU A 145 21.68 -8.30 -6.46
C GLU A 145 22.49 -8.67 -5.21
N GLU A 146 22.48 -7.79 -4.21
CA GLU A 146 23.03 -8.03 -2.88
C GLU A 146 21.90 -8.22 -1.87
N LYS A 147 21.71 -9.48 -1.43
CA LYS A 147 20.61 -9.86 -0.52
C LYS A 147 20.75 -9.14 0.83
N PRO A 148 19.77 -8.31 1.23
CA PRO A 148 19.77 -7.73 2.57
C PRO A 148 19.65 -8.81 3.64
N GLY A 149 20.19 -8.56 4.85
CA GLY A 149 20.21 -9.56 5.93
C GLY A 149 18.83 -10.09 6.35
N VAL A 150 17.77 -9.30 6.10
CA VAL A 150 16.38 -9.73 6.30
C VAL A 150 15.97 -10.92 5.43
N CYS A 151 16.61 -11.15 4.28
CA CYS A 151 16.33 -12.30 3.41
C CYS A 151 16.67 -13.64 4.07
N SER A 152 17.48 -13.63 5.13
CA SER A 152 17.78 -14.81 5.95
C SER A 152 16.89 -14.95 7.19
N GLN A 153 16.00 -13.99 7.43
CA GLN A 153 15.04 -14.02 8.55
C GLN A 153 13.70 -14.57 8.07
N SER A 154 12.96 -15.25 8.94
CA SER A 154 11.58 -15.63 8.68
C SER A 154 10.63 -14.54 9.18
N LEU A 155 9.76 -14.06 8.30
CA LEU A 155 8.63 -13.20 8.65
C LEU A 155 7.37 -14.04 8.83
N SER A 156 6.26 -13.37 9.18
CA SER A 156 4.98 -14.05 9.38
C SER A 156 4.45 -14.66 8.09
N THR A 157 4.11 -15.95 8.16
CA THR A 157 3.37 -16.71 7.15
C THR A 157 1.85 -16.63 7.37
N GLU A 158 1.38 -15.84 8.34
CA GLU A 158 -0.05 -15.64 8.56
C GLU A 158 -0.64 -14.72 7.50
N ASN A 159 -1.88 -15.00 7.09
CA ASN A 159 -2.62 -14.11 6.22
C ASN A 159 -2.99 -12.82 6.97
N ALA A 160 -2.61 -11.69 6.38
CA ALA A 160 -2.96 -10.39 6.91
C ALA A 160 -4.48 -10.17 6.90
N ALA A 161 -5.02 -9.53 7.93
CA ALA A 161 -6.43 -9.14 7.98
C ALA A 161 -6.80 -8.24 6.78
N THR A 162 -7.95 -8.52 6.17
CA THR A 162 -8.43 -7.91 4.91
C THR A 162 -9.20 -6.61 5.10
N SER A 163 -9.48 -6.22 6.34
CA SER A 163 -10.20 -4.99 6.72
C SER A 163 -9.54 -4.33 7.93
N PHE A 164 -10.19 -3.33 8.51
CA PHE A 164 -9.77 -2.72 9.77
C PHE A 164 -9.64 -3.79 10.85
N SER A 165 -8.45 -3.87 11.45
CA SER A 165 -8.18 -4.80 12.52
C SER A 165 -6.99 -4.37 13.36
N THR A 166 -7.18 -4.40 14.68
CA THR A 166 -6.14 -4.14 15.69
C THR A 166 -5.11 -5.27 15.79
N VAL A 167 -5.43 -6.46 15.27
CA VAL A 167 -4.53 -7.62 15.17
C VAL A 167 -4.01 -7.81 13.74
N TYR A 168 -2.87 -8.48 13.59
CA TYR A 168 -2.24 -8.69 12.28
C TYR A 168 -3.03 -9.66 11.40
N SER A 169 -3.41 -10.82 11.96
CA SER A 169 -4.21 -11.85 11.29
C SER A 169 -5.48 -12.15 12.09
N GLN A 170 -6.50 -12.70 11.43
CA GLN A 170 -7.70 -13.25 12.09
C GLN A 170 -7.73 -14.78 12.08
N GLY A 171 -6.56 -15.44 12.04
CA GLY A 171 -6.44 -16.87 12.34
C GLY A 171 -6.67 -17.87 11.21
N ASN A 172 -6.62 -17.46 9.94
CA ASN A 172 -6.61 -18.41 8.81
C ASN A 172 -5.21 -18.45 8.17
N SER A 173 -4.40 -19.43 8.58
CA SER A 173 -3.10 -19.71 7.99
C SER A 173 -3.26 -20.76 6.89
N ALA A 174 -2.95 -20.39 5.65
CA ALA A 174 -2.67 -21.35 4.58
C ALA A 174 -1.40 -20.83 3.89
N PRO A 175 -0.22 -21.42 4.18
CA PRO A 175 0.98 -21.11 3.44
C PRO A 175 0.90 -21.83 2.09
N ASN A 176 0.99 -21.08 1.00
CA ASN A 176 1.49 -21.63 -0.25
C ASN A 176 2.98 -21.29 -0.31
N ASP A 177 3.81 -22.30 -0.49
CA ASP A 177 5.26 -22.15 -0.60
C ASP A 177 5.55 -21.52 -1.97
N GLY A 178 5.64 -20.18 -2.02
CA GLY A 178 5.96 -19.43 -3.22
C GLY A 178 7.46 -19.41 -3.45
N GLY A 179 7.89 -19.75 -4.66
CA GLY A 179 9.29 -19.72 -5.09
C GLY A 179 9.59 -18.53 -6.02
N CYS A 180 10.87 -18.30 -6.28
CA CYS A 180 11.30 -17.48 -7.41
C CYS A 180 11.16 -18.34 -8.69
N GLU A 181 9.97 -18.37 -9.31
CA GLU A 181 9.78 -18.95 -10.65
C GLU A 181 9.59 -17.86 -11.70
#